data_AF-A0A7W1KG82-F1
#
_entry.id   AF-A0A7W1KG82-F1
#
_cell.length_a   1.000
_cell.length_b   1.000
_cell.length_c   1.000
_cell.angle_alpha   90.00
_cell.angle_beta   90.00
_cell.angle_gamma   90.00
#
_symmetry.space_group_name_H-M   'P 1'
#
loop_
_entity.id
_entity.type
_entity.pdbx_description
1 polymer ?
#
loop_
_entity_poly.entity_id
_entity_poly.type
_entity_poly.pdbx_seq_one_letter_code
_entity_poly.pdbx_strand_id
1 'polypeptide(L)'
;MVMLFEFLRWWYGPGWLDAGQKAVGLVVGTQKAFSAGVLLRTLFSPWKQIVTLPGRSLNDKLKASLDNLISRVVGFFARALALLFGLVLTALAALFGLIATTAWPVLPLFLVYSIYRSVSG
;
A
#
# COMPACT_ATOMS: atom_id res chain seq x y z
N MET A 1 35.55 7.66 23.73
CA MET A 1 34.69 8.81 23.35
C MET A 1 34.28 8.83 21.88
N VAL A 2 35.17 8.50 20.92
CA VAL A 2 34.87 8.56 19.47
C VAL A 2 33.72 7.63 19.04
N MET A 3 33.68 6.38 19.54
CA MET A 3 32.67 5.38 19.12
C MET A 3 31.21 5.75 19.47
N LEU A 4 30.97 6.34 20.64
CA LEU A 4 29.61 6.73 21.06
C LEU A 4 29.12 7.92 20.23
N PHE A 5 29.99 8.89 19.94
CA PHE A 5 29.65 10.03 19.11
C PHE A 5 29.32 9.60 17.68
N GLU A 6 30.12 8.70 17.08
CA GLU A 6 29.83 8.16 15.75
C GLU A 6 28.52 7.35 15.72
N PHE A 7 28.24 6.58 16.77
CA PHE A 7 26.95 5.89 16.91
C PHE A 7 25.77 6.88 16.92
N LEU A 8 25.81 7.91 17.76
CA LEU A 8 24.75 8.91 17.84
C LEU A 8 24.61 9.69 16.53
N ARG A 9 25.73 10.05 15.90
CA ARG A 9 25.75 10.71 14.60
C ARG A 9 25.09 9.87 13.52
N TRP A 10 25.38 8.56 13.48
CA TRP A 10 24.73 7.65 12.57
C TRP A 10 23.23 7.52 12.88
N TRP A 11 22.89 7.35 14.16
CA TRP A 11 21.54 7.10 14.63
C TRP A 11 20.56 8.21 14.26
N TYR A 12 20.94 9.46 14.57
CA TYR A 12 20.12 10.65 14.32
C TYR A 12 20.30 11.25 12.92
N GLY A 13 21.21 10.69 12.11
CA GLY A 13 21.45 11.14 10.74
C GLY A 13 21.12 10.04 9.73
N PRO A 14 22.13 9.38 9.12
CA PRO A 14 21.93 8.37 8.08
C PRO A 14 20.95 7.24 8.44
N GLY A 15 21.00 6.71 9.66
CA GLY A 15 20.11 5.63 10.10
C GLY A 15 18.64 6.06 10.15
N TRP A 16 18.38 7.29 10.59
CA TRP A 16 17.02 7.83 10.61
C TRP A 16 16.47 8.09 9.20
N LEU A 17 17.33 8.59 8.31
CA LEU A 17 16.98 8.76 6.90
C LEU A 17 16.65 7.41 6.23
N ASP A 18 17.45 6.37 6.48
CA ASP A 18 17.20 5.02 5.98
C ASP A 18 15.88 4.44 6.52
N ALA A 19 15.55 4.67 7.80
CA ALA A 19 14.26 4.29 8.36
C ALA A 19 13.08 4.96 7.61
N GLY A 20 13.20 6.25 7.26
CA GLY A 20 12.22 6.96 6.44
C GLY A 20 12.12 6.40 5.01
N GLN A 21 13.26 6.10 4.38
CA GLN A 21 13.29 5.50 3.04
C GLN A 21 12.63 4.12 3.01
N LYS A 22 12.86 3.30 4.05
CA LYS A 22 12.20 1.99 4.21
C LYS A 22 10.69 2.13 4.40
N ALA A 23 10.24 3.13 5.17
CA ALA A 23 8.82 3.44 5.33
C ALA A 23 8.16 3.79 3.99
N VAL A 24 8.79 4.64 3.18
CA VAL A 24 8.33 4.95 1.81
C VAL A 24 8.35 3.71 0.93
N GLY A 25 9.41 2.90 1.01
CA GLY A 25 9.55 1.66 0.27
C GLY A 25 8.42 0.67 0.56
N LEU A 26 7.98 0.57 1.82
CA LEU A 26 6.85 -0.26 2.22
C LEU A 26 5.55 0.20 1.54
N VAL A 27 5.25 1.50 1.59
CA VAL A 27 4.06 2.09 0.93
C VAL A 27 4.05 1.82 -0.57
N VAL A 28 5.18 2.10 -1.24
CA VAL A 28 5.33 1.86 -2.69
C VAL A 28 5.22 0.37 -3.00
N GLY A 29 5.79 -0.49 -2.16
CA GLY A 29 5.70 -1.94 -2.27
C GLY A 29 4.25 -2.43 -2.21
N THR A 30 3.47 -1.94 -1.25
CA THR A 30 2.04 -2.28 -1.13
C THR A 30 1.25 -1.83 -2.37
N GLN A 31 1.46 -0.60 -2.85
CA GLN A 31 0.80 -0.12 -4.07
C GLN A 31 1.13 -0.96 -5.31
N LYS A 32 2.38 -1.41 -5.43
CA LYS A 32 2.83 -2.32 -6.50
C LYS A 32 2.21 -3.71 -6.37
N ALA A 33 2.12 -4.26 -5.17
CA ALA A 33 1.52 -5.57 -4.92
C ALA A 33 0.05 -5.63 -5.38
N PHE A 34 -0.70 -4.55 -5.18
CA PHE A 34 -2.08 -4.42 -5.67
C PHE A 34 -2.18 -4.01 -7.14
N SER A 35 -1.07 -3.68 -7.81
CA SER A 35 -1.09 -3.11 -9.17
C SER A 35 -2.08 -1.95 -9.29
N ALA A 36 -2.15 -1.08 -8.27
CA ALA A 36 -3.22 -0.09 -8.10
C ALA A 36 -3.39 0.80 -9.34
N GLY A 37 -2.28 1.23 -9.97
CA GLY A 37 -2.32 2.03 -11.20
C GLY A 37 -2.96 1.30 -12.39
N VAL A 38 -2.75 -0.02 -12.52
CA VAL A 38 -3.36 -0.85 -13.57
C VAL A 38 -4.86 -1.03 -13.30
N LEU A 39 -5.23 -1.31 -12.04
CA LEU A 39 -6.63 -1.44 -11.64
C LEU A 39 -7.44 -0.16 -11.91
N LEU A 40 -6.88 1.01 -11.60
CA LEU A 40 -7.51 2.31 -11.89
C LEU A 40 -7.72 2.52 -13.40
N ARG A 41 -6.71 2.20 -14.23
CA ARG A 41 -6.81 2.34 -15.69
C ARG A 41 -7.78 1.33 -16.33
N THR A 42 -8.02 0.21 -15.67
CA THR A 42 -8.86 -0.89 -16.18
C THR A 42 -10.21 -1.01 -15.47
N LEU A 43 -10.62 0.02 -14.71
CA LEU A 43 -11.80 -0.02 -13.86
C LEU A 43 -13.08 -0.38 -14.63
N PHE A 44 -13.24 0.17 -15.83
CA PHE A 44 -14.39 -0.07 -16.72
C PHE A 44 -14.09 -1.03 -17.87
N SER A 45 -12.93 -1.69 -17.88
CA SER A 45 -12.60 -2.64 -18.93
C SER A 45 -13.41 -3.94 -18.78
N PRO A 46 -13.76 -4.60 -19.90
CA PRO A 46 -14.49 -5.87 -19.85
C PRO A 46 -13.82 -6.88 -18.92
N TRP A 47 -14.60 -7.49 -18.05
CA TRP A 47 -14.08 -8.47 -17.10
C TRP A 47 -13.65 -9.72 -17.84
N LYS A 48 -12.40 -10.17 -17.63
CA LYS A 48 -11.84 -11.39 -18.24
C LYS A 48 -12.04 -11.48 -19.76
N GLN A 49 -12.14 -10.35 -20.45
CA GLN A 49 -12.42 -10.29 -21.90
C GLN A 49 -13.73 -11.02 -22.29
N ILE A 50 -14.67 -11.19 -21.36
CA ILE A 50 -16.00 -11.72 -21.65
C ILE A 50 -16.77 -10.64 -22.40
N VAL A 51 -16.85 -10.80 -23.71
CA VAL A 51 -17.51 -9.89 -24.63
C VAL A 51 -18.45 -10.67 -25.54
N THR A 52 -19.73 -10.29 -25.54
CA THR A 52 -20.73 -10.80 -26.47
C THR A 52 -20.74 -9.92 -27.71
N LEU A 53 -20.53 -10.52 -28.90
CA LEU A 53 -20.59 -9.80 -30.18
C LEU A 53 -22.05 -9.54 -30.58
N PRO A 54 -22.39 -8.34 -31.10
CA PRO A 54 -23.74 -8.02 -31.52
C PRO A 54 -24.15 -8.82 -32.78
N GLY A 55 -25.35 -9.39 -32.76
CA GLY A 55 -25.94 -10.07 -33.93
C GLY A 55 -26.56 -9.11 -34.95
N ARG A 56 -27.24 -9.67 -35.96
CA ARG A 56 -27.87 -8.88 -37.04
C ARG A 56 -29.18 -8.22 -36.60
N SER A 57 -29.99 -8.89 -35.77
CA SER A 57 -31.28 -8.35 -35.33
C SER A 57 -31.11 -7.30 -34.22
N LEU A 58 -32.11 -6.43 -34.05
CA LEU A 58 -32.14 -5.46 -32.95
C LEU A 58 -32.16 -6.16 -31.58
N ASN A 59 -32.87 -7.29 -31.46
CA ASN A 59 -32.91 -8.08 -30.24
C ASN A 59 -31.53 -8.65 -29.89
N ASP A 60 -30.77 -9.15 -30.86
CA ASP A 60 -29.43 -9.68 -30.63
C ASP A 60 -28.46 -8.58 -30.20
N LYS A 61 -28.59 -7.38 -30.78
CA LYS A 61 -27.79 -6.20 -30.39
C LYS A 61 -28.08 -5.79 -28.96
N LEU A 62 -29.36 -5.69 -28.59
CA LEU A 62 -29.78 -5.32 -27.23
C LEU A 62 -29.26 -6.33 -26.20
N LYS A 63 -29.40 -7.63 -26.49
CA LYS A 63 -28.90 -8.70 -25.64
C LYS A 63 -27.38 -8.62 -25.45
N ALA A 64 -26.62 -8.48 -26.53
CA ALA A 64 -25.16 -8.34 -26.46
C ALA A 64 -24.74 -7.10 -25.66
N SER A 65 -25.45 -5.98 -25.80
CA SER A 65 -25.20 -4.78 -25.00
C SER A 65 -25.44 -5.00 -23.51
N LEU A 66 -26.52 -5.68 -23.14
CA LEU A 66 -26.83 -6.01 -21.74
C LEU A 66 -25.79 -6.98 -21.15
N ASP A 67 -25.42 -8.03 -21.87
CA ASP A 67 -24.41 -8.99 -21.43
C ASP A 67 -23.05 -8.31 -21.18
N ASN A 68 -22.64 -7.45 -22.12
CA ASN A 68 -21.41 -6.66 -22.00
C ASN A 68 -21.46 -5.65 -20.84
N LEU A 69 -22.62 -5.05 -20.59
CA LEU A 69 -22.82 -4.14 -19.46
C LEU A 69 -22.67 -4.89 -18.14
N ILE A 70 -23.34 -6.04 -18.01
CA ILE A 70 -23.24 -6.89 -16.81
C ILE A 70 -21.79 -7.31 -16.58
N SER A 71 -21.08 -7.75 -17.62
CA SER A 71 -19.65 -8.10 -17.55
C SER A 71 -18.79 -6.94 -17.02
N ARG A 72 -19.00 -5.72 -17.51
CA ARG A 72 -18.29 -4.52 -17.03
C ARG A 72 -18.64 -4.17 -15.58
N VAL A 73 -19.90 -4.31 -15.19
CA VAL A 73 -20.36 -4.03 -13.81
C VAL A 73 -19.73 -5.01 -12.83
N VAL A 74 -19.72 -6.32 -13.13
CA VAL A 74 -19.05 -7.32 -12.29
C VAL A 74 -17.55 -7.02 -12.18
N GLY A 75 -16.91 -6.71 -13.31
CA GLY A 75 -15.49 -6.33 -13.31
C GLY A 75 -15.19 -5.06 -12.53
N PHE A 76 -16.09 -4.07 -12.59
CA PHE A 76 -16.00 -2.84 -11.82
C PHE A 76 -16.01 -3.15 -10.32
N PHE A 77 -16.99 -3.91 -9.83
CA PHE A 77 -17.07 -4.25 -8.40
C PHE A 77 -15.86 -5.04 -7.90
N ALA A 78 -15.39 -6.03 -8.67
CA ALA A 78 -14.21 -6.80 -8.31
C ALA A 78 -12.96 -5.91 -8.18
N ARG A 79 -12.74 -4.98 -9.13
CA ARG A 79 -11.61 -4.05 -9.11
C ARG A 79 -11.77 -2.96 -8.04
N ALA A 80 -12.99 -2.49 -7.79
CA ALA A 80 -13.29 -1.53 -6.73
C ALA A 80 -12.99 -2.11 -5.34
N LEU A 81 -13.37 -3.37 -5.09
CA LEU A 81 -13.02 -4.06 -3.85
C LEU A 81 -11.50 -4.23 -3.71
N ALA A 82 -10.81 -4.65 -4.77
CA ALA A 82 -9.35 -4.76 -4.74
C ALA A 82 -8.66 -3.42 -4.46
N LEU A 83 -9.15 -2.32 -5.07
CA LEU A 83 -8.66 -0.97 -4.80
C LEU A 83 -8.94 -0.53 -3.37
N LEU A 84 -10.11 -0.86 -2.82
CA LEU A 84 -10.45 -0.55 -1.43
C LEU A 84 -9.50 -1.26 -0.46
N PHE A 85 -9.28 -2.56 -0.62
CA PHE A 85 -8.32 -3.30 0.20
C PHE A 85 -6.90 -2.76 0.01
N GLY A 86 -6.49 -2.47 -1.22
CA GLY A 86 -5.19 -1.87 -1.52
C GLY A 86 -5.00 -0.52 -0.84
N LEU A 87 -6.04 0.32 -0.81
CA LEU A 87 -6.03 1.61 -0.12
C LEU A 87 -5.87 1.44 1.40
N VAL A 88 -6.67 0.55 2.01
CA VAL A 88 -6.59 0.27 3.46
C VAL A 88 -5.20 -0.23 3.83
N LEU A 89 -4.65 -1.20 3.11
CA LEU A 89 -3.32 -1.73 3.40
C LEU A 89 -2.21 -0.72 3.16
N THR A 90 -2.35 0.14 2.15
CA THR A 90 -1.41 1.23 1.89
C THR A 90 -1.45 2.27 3.01
N ALA A 91 -2.63 2.58 3.54
CA ALA A 91 -2.79 3.47 4.70
C ALA A 91 -2.16 2.87 5.96
N LEU A 92 -2.36 1.57 6.21
CA LEU A 92 -1.72 0.87 7.32
C LEU A 92 -0.20 0.82 7.19
N ALA A 93 0.32 0.56 5.98
CA ALA A 93 1.75 0.60 5.68
C ALA A 93 2.35 1.99 5.95
N ALA A 94 1.65 3.05 5.54
CA ALA A 94 2.07 4.44 5.79
C ALA A 94 2.06 4.76 7.29
N LEU A 95 1.02 4.35 8.02
CA LEU A 95 0.92 4.53 9.46
C LEU A 95 2.04 3.80 10.20
N PHE A 96 2.29 2.53 9.87
CA PHE A 96 3.37 1.75 10.47
C PHE A 96 4.75 2.37 10.16
N GLY A 97 4.97 2.77 8.92
CA GLY A 97 6.18 3.47 8.50
C GLY A 97 6.39 4.76 9.28
N LEU A 98 5.35 5.59 9.44
CA LEU A 98 5.40 6.82 10.22
C LEU A 98 5.74 6.55 11.69
N ILE A 99 5.08 5.57 12.32
CA ILE A 99 5.36 5.18 13.70
C ILE A 99 6.81 4.70 13.83
N ALA A 100 7.28 3.84 12.93
CA ALA A 100 8.66 3.33 12.97
C ALA A 100 9.70 4.45 12.80
N THR A 101 9.50 5.36 11.83
CA THR A 101 10.40 6.50 11.60
C THR A 101 10.38 7.49 12.75
N THR A 102 9.23 7.74 13.39
CA THR A 102 9.13 8.66 14.55
C THR A 102 9.64 8.03 15.86
N ALA A 103 9.47 6.72 16.04
CA ALA A 103 10.01 5.99 17.19
C ALA A 103 11.53 5.81 17.12
N TRP A 104 12.11 5.77 15.92
CA TRP A 104 13.55 5.59 15.69
C TRP A 104 14.45 6.49 16.56
N PRO A 105 14.31 7.83 16.59
CA PRO A 105 15.16 8.69 17.43
C PRO A 105 14.99 8.44 18.94
N VAL A 106 13.87 7.87 19.39
CA VAL A 106 13.57 7.67 20.82
C VAL A 106 14.18 6.36 21.37
N LEU A 107 14.43 5.39 20.50
CA LEU A 107 14.92 4.05 20.87
C LEU A 107 16.18 4.05 21.76
N PRO A 108 17.25 4.82 21.48
CA PRO A 108 18.44 4.84 22.34
C PRO A 108 18.13 5.37 23.75
N LEU A 109 17.27 6.39 23.84
CA LEU A 109 16.84 6.95 25.13
C LEU A 109 15.99 5.95 25.91
N PHE A 110 15.10 5.24 25.21
CA PHE A 110 14.27 4.20 25.81
C PHE A 110 15.10 3.03 26.35
N LEU A 111 16.17 2.63 25.66
CA LEU A 111 17.11 1.61 26.15
C LEU A 111 17.80 2.04 27.45
N VAL A 112 18.31 3.28 27.49
CA VAL A 112 18.94 3.83 28.70
C VAL A 112 17.93 3.89 29.85
N TYR A 113 16.71 4.35 29.59
CA TYR A 113 15.64 4.39 30.58
C TYR A 113 15.28 2.99 31.12
N SER A 114 15.20 1.99 30.24
CA SER A 114 14.88 0.61 30.61
C SER A 114 15.94 -0.02 31.51
N ILE A 115 17.21 0.23 31.20
CA ILE A 115 18.34 -0.19 32.04
C ILE A 115 18.28 0.51 33.40
N TYR A 116 18.06 1.82 33.40
CA TYR A 116 17.92 2.59 34.64
C TYR A 116 16.81 2.03 35.54
N ARG A 117 15.62 1.79 34.99
CA ARG A 117 14.49 1.21 35.74
C ARG A 117 14.80 -0.20 36.26
N SER A 118 15.43 -1.05 35.45
CA SER A 118 15.85 -2.39 35.85
C SER A 118 16.80 -2.39 37.06
N VAL A 119 17.69 -1.39 37.16
CA VAL A 119 18.64 -1.25 38.27
C VAL A 119 18.00 -0.57 39.50
N SER A 120 16.97 0.26 39.31
CA SER A 120 16.38 1.08 40.38
C SER A 120 15.09 0.54 41.01
N GLY A 121 14.46 -0.50 40.43
CA GLY A 121 13.19 -1.06 40.91
C GLY A 121 11.98 -0.64 40.08
#